data_AF-A0A831V101-F1
#
_entry.id   AF-A0A831V101-F1
#
_cell.length_a   1.000
_cell.length_b   1.000
_cell.length_c   1.000
_cell.angle_alpha   90.00
_cell.angle_beta   90.00
_cell.angle_gamma   90.00
#
_symmetry.space_group_name_H-M   'P 1'
#
loop_
_entity.id
_entity.type
_entity.pdbx_description
1 polymer ?
#
loop_
_entity_poly.entity_id
_entity_poly.type
_entity_poly.pdbx_seq_one_letter_code
_entity_poly.pdbx_strand_id
1 'polypeptide(L)'
;MSRLTLGHRLKIRSMVHMAAEPIPFFWPMRTFIHHNPLHGLEHLPFEQGVRRGEELFHGRGFLPRREYQRYHREGQVDMATLQADIAHFLDDHEPIGGLELEGLLKSLLCELSDPVAVPLDLADAEDAKHVIDGFGPSSETGVDIEALHRRLVRQFPPERPLYESMDLLFGTEIG
;
A
#
# COMPACT_ATOMS: atom_id res chain seq x y z
N MET A 1 39.52 -8.48 38.07
CA MET A 1 38.50 -8.72 37.02
C MET A 1 38.20 -10.22 36.96
N SER A 2 37.01 -10.65 37.39
CA SER A 2 36.62 -12.06 37.43
C SER A 2 36.54 -12.64 36.01
N ARG A 3 37.32 -13.69 35.72
CA ARG A 3 37.30 -14.39 34.42
C ARG A 3 36.06 -15.28 34.38
N LEU A 4 35.20 -15.06 33.37
CA LEU A 4 34.04 -15.94 33.11
C LEU A 4 34.48 -17.40 32.98
N THR A 5 33.73 -18.31 33.62
CA THR A 5 33.95 -19.76 33.51
C THR A 5 33.76 -20.24 32.05
N LEU A 6 34.36 -21.37 31.69
CA LEU A 6 34.26 -21.93 30.33
C LEU A 6 32.79 -22.15 29.91
N GLY A 7 31.97 -22.70 30.82
CA GLY A 7 30.55 -22.91 30.57
C GLY A 7 29.78 -21.62 30.28
N HIS A 8 30.06 -20.53 31.01
CA HIS A 8 29.45 -19.23 30.73
C HIS A 8 29.87 -18.67 29.37
N ARG A 9 31.14 -18.82 28.98
CA ARG A 9 31.60 -18.35 27.66
C ARG A 9 30.93 -19.12 26.52
N LEU A 10 30.78 -20.43 26.66
CA LEU A 10 30.11 -21.27 25.65
C LEU A 10 28.62 -20.93 25.54
N LYS A 11 27.93 -20.73 26.69
CA LYS A 11 26.53 -20.33 26.71
C LYS A 11 26.32 -18.99 26.00
N ILE A 12 27.14 -17.97 26.32
CA ILE A 12 27.06 -16.66 25.65
C ILE A 12 27.30 -16.81 24.15
N ARG A 13 28.30 -17.58 23.74
CA ARG A 13 28.60 -17.80 22.31
C ARG A 13 27.46 -18.50 21.58
N SER A 14 26.80 -19.48 22.20
CA SER A 14 25.63 -20.16 21.64
C SER A 14 24.43 -19.21 21.50
N MET A 15 24.15 -18.40 22.53
CA MET A 15 23.05 -17.42 22.48
C MET A 15 23.28 -16.36 21.41
N VAL A 16 24.51 -15.86 21.28
CA VAL A 16 24.88 -14.90 20.22
C VAL A 16 24.74 -15.54 18.84
N HIS A 17 25.09 -16.82 18.68
CA HIS A 17 24.97 -17.50 17.40
C HIS A 17 23.51 -17.71 16.98
N MET A 18 22.64 -18.13 17.91
CA MET A 18 21.20 -18.24 17.66
C MET A 18 20.56 -16.87 17.40
N ALA A 19 20.95 -15.84 18.15
CA ALA A 19 20.44 -14.49 17.94
C ALA A 19 20.92 -13.85 16.63
N ALA A 20 21.99 -14.37 16.02
CA ALA A 20 22.50 -13.93 14.73
C ALA A 20 21.85 -14.66 13.55
N GLU A 21 21.12 -15.75 13.77
CA GLU A 21 20.42 -16.52 12.73
C GLU A 21 19.40 -15.69 11.92
N PRO A 22 18.65 -14.72 12.50
CA PRO A 22 17.76 -13.84 11.75
C PRO A 22 18.47 -12.70 11.01
N ILE A 23 19.77 -12.52 11.24
CA ILE A 23 20.55 -11.45 10.59
C ILE A 23 20.91 -11.95 9.18
N PRO A 24 20.73 -11.13 8.13
CA PRO A 24 20.93 -11.55 6.74
C PRO A 24 22.25 -12.27 6.51
N PHE A 25 22.25 -13.18 5.52
CA PHE A 25 23.31 -14.15 5.16
C PHE A 25 24.76 -13.59 5.09
N PHE A 26 24.94 -12.28 5.06
CA PHE A 26 26.22 -11.61 4.93
C PHE A 26 26.88 -11.24 6.28
N TRP A 27 26.28 -11.57 7.42
CA TRP A 27 26.84 -11.31 8.76
C TRP A 27 27.56 -12.52 9.41
N PRO A 28 28.65 -12.34 10.18
CA PRO A 28 29.42 -11.12 10.41
C PRO A 28 30.35 -10.83 9.24
N MET A 29 30.23 -9.62 8.68
CA MET A 29 31.13 -9.15 7.63
C MET A 29 32.54 -8.95 8.19
N ARG A 30 33.41 -9.97 8.02
CA ARG A 30 34.82 -9.90 8.41
C ARG A 30 35.72 -9.32 7.33
N THR A 31 35.25 -9.36 6.09
CA THR A 31 35.95 -8.87 4.91
C THR A 31 34.91 -8.23 4.00
N PHE A 32 35.18 -7.02 3.51
CA PHE A 32 34.26 -6.35 2.58
C PHE A 32 34.37 -7.02 1.21
N ILE A 33 33.28 -7.65 0.76
CA ILE A 33 33.16 -8.21 -0.58
C ILE A 33 31.99 -7.47 -1.22
N HIS A 34 32.27 -6.71 -2.29
CA HIS A 34 31.35 -5.74 -2.89
C HIS A 34 30.24 -6.35 -3.76
N HIS A 35 29.96 -7.65 -3.68
CA HIS A 35 28.94 -8.23 -4.56
C HIS A 35 27.57 -7.67 -4.19
N ASN A 36 27.04 -6.79 -5.04
CA ASN A 36 25.68 -6.26 -4.95
C ASN A 36 24.73 -7.47 -4.98
N PRO A 37 23.99 -7.77 -3.88
CA PRO A 37 23.07 -8.90 -3.86
C PRO A 37 21.93 -8.75 -4.89
N LEU A 38 21.73 -7.53 -5.41
CA LEU A 38 20.74 -7.23 -6.44
C LEU A 38 21.25 -7.46 -7.87
N HIS A 39 22.54 -7.74 -8.09
CA HIS A 39 23.10 -7.94 -9.43
C HIS A 39 22.39 -9.07 -10.19
N GLY A 40 21.92 -10.10 -9.48
CA GLY A 40 21.12 -11.18 -10.06
C GLY A 40 19.73 -10.75 -10.55
N LEU A 41 19.30 -9.51 -10.29
CA LEU A 41 17.98 -8.97 -10.65
C LEU A 41 18.06 -7.86 -11.71
N GLU A 42 19.25 -7.31 -11.98
CA GLU A 42 19.45 -6.15 -12.87
C GLU A 42 19.03 -6.40 -14.33
N HIS A 43 18.90 -7.66 -14.74
CA HIS A 43 18.44 -8.04 -16.07
C HIS A 43 16.90 -8.10 -16.20
N LEU A 44 16.17 -7.98 -15.09
CA LEU A 44 14.72 -8.02 -15.06
C LEU A 44 14.13 -6.61 -15.22
N PRO A 45 12.94 -6.45 -15.82
CA PRO A 45 12.18 -5.21 -15.73
C PRO A 45 11.99 -4.80 -14.26
N PHE A 46 11.99 -3.50 -13.99
CA PHE A 46 12.04 -2.97 -12.62
C PHE A 46 11.01 -3.60 -11.68
N GLU A 47 9.74 -3.66 -12.07
CA GLU A 47 8.67 -4.24 -11.26
C GLU A 47 8.90 -5.73 -10.94
N GLN A 48 9.40 -6.49 -11.91
CA GLN A 48 9.72 -7.90 -11.74
C GLN A 48 10.94 -8.09 -10.84
N GLY A 49 11.96 -7.25 -11.02
CA GLY A 49 13.16 -7.23 -10.18
C GLY A 49 12.81 -6.90 -8.72
N VAL A 50 11.96 -5.90 -8.49
CA VAL A 50 11.49 -5.52 -7.15
C VAL A 50 10.73 -6.68 -6.51
N ARG A 51 9.73 -7.26 -7.19
CA ARG A 51 8.96 -8.40 -6.67
C ARG A 51 9.86 -9.58 -6.32
N ARG A 52 10.80 -9.91 -7.20
CA ARG A 52 11.75 -11.00 -6.96
C ARG A 52 12.71 -10.70 -5.80
N GLY A 53 13.10 -9.44 -5.64
CA GLY A 53 13.89 -8.97 -4.51
C GLY A 53 13.13 -9.09 -3.18
N GLU A 54 11.85 -8.72 -3.13
CA GLU A 54 11.00 -8.88 -1.94
C GLU A 54 10.92 -10.34 -1.50
N GLU A 55 10.75 -11.28 -2.44
CA GLU A 55 10.72 -12.72 -2.16
C GLU A 55 12.05 -13.24 -1.58
N LEU A 56 13.17 -12.80 -2.16
CA LEU A 56 14.51 -13.28 -1.80
C LEU A 56 15.02 -12.70 -0.48
N PHE A 57 14.74 -11.42 -0.24
CA PHE A 57 15.29 -10.68 0.89
C PHE A 57 14.28 -10.40 1.99
N HIS A 58 13.00 -10.79 1.79
CA HIS A 58 11.89 -10.55 2.72
C HIS A 58 11.74 -9.08 3.12
N GLY A 59 12.17 -8.18 2.24
CA GLY A 59 12.09 -6.73 2.40
C GLY A 59 10.85 -6.14 1.72
N ARG A 60 10.63 -4.85 1.93
CA ARG A 60 9.67 -4.07 1.14
C ARG A 60 10.39 -3.47 -0.06
N GLY A 61 9.86 -3.72 -1.24
CA GLY A 61 10.36 -3.25 -2.52
C GLY A 61 9.97 -1.81 -2.83
N PHE A 62 8.80 -1.39 -2.34
CA PHE A 62 8.35 -0.01 -2.42
C PHE A 62 8.18 0.61 -1.03
N LEU A 63 8.38 1.92 -0.94
CA LEU A 63 8.08 2.67 0.27
C LEU A 63 6.56 2.82 0.46
N PRO A 64 6.09 2.93 1.71
CA PRO A 64 4.72 3.34 1.97
C PRO A 64 4.41 4.69 1.32
N ARG A 65 3.18 4.89 0.83
CA ARG A 65 2.70 6.11 0.15
C ARG A 65 3.13 7.41 0.86
N ARG A 66 2.93 7.46 2.19
CA ARG A 66 3.30 8.60 3.05
C ARG A 66 4.77 9.03 2.93
N GLU A 67 5.68 8.08 2.68
CA GLU A 67 7.11 8.36 2.54
C GLU A 67 7.38 9.03 1.19
N TYR A 68 6.77 8.55 0.10
CA TYR A 68 6.84 9.21 -1.20
C TYR A 68 6.25 10.63 -1.16
N GLN A 69 5.12 10.81 -0.48
CA GLN A 69 4.53 12.14 -0.30
C GLN A 69 5.40 13.07 0.55
N ARG A 70 6.13 12.53 1.53
CA ARG A 70 7.13 13.30 2.26
C ARG A 70 8.26 13.74 1.33
N TYR A 71 8.82 12.83 0.54
CA TYR A 71 9.87 13.15 -0.44
C TYR A 71 9.42 14.16 -1.49
N HIS A 72 8.17 14.08 -1.94
CA HIS A 72 7.56 15.11 -2.78
C HIS A 72 7.56 16.48 -2.08
N ARG A 73 7.07 16.57 -0.83
CA ARG A 73 7.07 17.84 -0.06
C ARG A 73 8.49 18.37 0.21
N GLU A 74 9.48 17.49 0.30
CA GLU A 74 10.89 17.84 0.45
C GLU A 74 11.57 18.22 -0.88
N GLY A 75 10.86 18.17 -2.02
CA GLY A 75 11.40 18.48 -3.34
C GLY A 75 12.33 17.40 -3.90
N GLN A 76 12.29 16.18 -3.37
CA GLN A 76 13.08 15.03 -3.84
C GLN A 76 12.40 14.26 -4.97
N VAL A 77 11.10 14.50 -5.18
CA VAL A 77 10.32 13.99 -6.32
C VAL A 77 10.01 15.16 -7.24
N ASP A 78 10.42 15.05 -8.50
CA ASP A 78 10.11 16.06 -9.50
C ASP A 78 8.64 15.96 -9.94
N MET A 79 7.89 17.03 -9.68
CA MET A 79 6.47 17.08 -10.04
C MET A 79 6.22 17.19 -11.54
N ALA A 80 7.13 17.78 -12.31
CA ALA A 80 6.97 17.86 -13.74
C ALA A 80 7.05 16.46 -14.37
N THR A 81 8.03 15.66 -13.93
CA THR A 81 8.15 14.25 -14.33
C THR A 81 6.92 13.45 -13.89
N LEU A 82 6.47 13.57 -12.63
CA LEU A 82 5.29 12.86 -12.16
C LEU A 82 4.02 13.20 -12.96
N GLN A 83 3.82 14.48 -13.30
CA GLN A 83 2.67 14.89 -14.12
C GLN A 83 2.75 14.33 -15.54
N ALA A 84 3.94 14.32 -16.15
CA ALA A 84 4.13 13.70 -17.47
C ALA A 84 3.82 12.20 -17.44
N ASP A 85 4.24 11.50 -16.39
CA ASP A 85 3.95 10.07 -16.21
C ASP A 85 2.45 9.81 -15.99
N ILE A 86 1.75 10.67 -15.24
CA ILE A 86 0.29 10.59 -15.07
C ILE A 86 -0.42 10.79 -16.42
N ALA A 87 -0.02 11.80 -17.19
CA ALA A 87 -0.58 12.05 -18.51
C ALA A 87 -0.37 10.86 -19.45
N HIS A 88 0.84 10.30 -19.47
CA HIS A 88 1.15 9.13 -20.28
C HIS A 88 0.34 7.89 -19.83
N PHE A 89 0.18 7.68 -18.54
CA PHE A 89 -0.67 6.61 -18.02
C PHE A 89 -2.11 6.77 -18.49
N LEU A 90 -2.64 8.00 -18.51
CA LEU A 90 -3.99 8.28 -18.95
C LEU A 90 -4.21 8.11 -20.47
N ASP A 91 -3.17 8.16 -21.30
CA ASP A 91 -3.29 7.92 -22.75
C ASP A 91 -3.84 6.52 -23.06
N ASP A 92 -3.54 5.54 -22.21
CA ASP A 92 -3.99 4.15 -22.34
C ASP A 92 -5.36 3.89 -21.66
N HIS A 93 -5.99 4.92 -21.07
CA HIS A 93 -7.22 4.77 -20.28
C HIS A 93 -8.37 5.61 -20.85
N GLU A 94 -9.57 5.03 -20.82
CA GLU A 94 -10.78 5.72 -21.27
C GLU A 94 -11.15 6.85 -20.28
N PRO A 95 -11.47 8.06 -20.77
CA PRO A 95 -11.88 9.16 -19.91
C PRO A 95 -13.21 8.83 -19.21
N ILE A 96 -13.30 9.16 -17.92
CA ILE A 96 -14.52 9.00 -17.13
C ILE A 96 -15.29 10.33 -17.18
N GLY A 97 -16.56 10.27 -17.59
CA GLY A 97 -17.36 11.44 -17.92
C GLY A 97 -17.40 12.51 -16.82
N GLY A 98 -17.04 13.74 -17.17
CA GLY A 98 -17.12 14.91 -16.30
C GLY A 98 -16.00 15.05 -15.26
N LEU A 99 -15.04 14.11 -15.21
CA LEU A 99 -13.92 14.16 -14.29
C LEU A 99 -12.64 14.65 -14.98
N GLU A 100 -11.91 15.53 -14.30
CA GLU A 100 -10.55 15.91 -14.67
C GLU A 100 -9.58 14.88 -14.05
N LEU A 101 -9.31 13.81 -14.80
CA LEU A 101 -8.62 12.62 -14.29
C LEU A 101 -7.16 12.89 -13.91
N GLU A 102 -6.47 13.79 -14.59
CA GLU A 102 -5.07 14.10 -14.30
C GLU A 102 -4.96 14.75 -12.93
N GLY A 103 -5.76 15.79 -12.68
CA GLY A 103 -5.84 16.46 -11.38
C GLY A 103 -6.32 15.55 -10.28
N LEU A 104 -7.32 14.70 -10.56
CA LEU A 104 -7.80 13.70 -9.60
C LEU A 104 -6.67 12.74 -9.19
N LEU A 105 -5.98 12.12 -10.16
CA LEU A 105 -4.88 11.20 -9.88
C LEU A 105 -3.75 11.89 -9.14
N LYS A 106 -3.40 13.11 -9.54
CA LYS A 106 -2.39 13.93 -8.85
C LYS A 106 -2.76 14.16 -7.39
N SER A 107 -3.98 14.62 -7.10
CA SER A 107 -4.44 14.85 -5.72
C SER A 107 -4.47 13.56 -4.93
N LEU A 108 -4.97 12.47 -5.51
CA LEU A 108 -4.93 11.15 -4.86
C LEU A 108 -3.50 10.78 -4.50
N LEU A 109 -2.56 10.83 -5.44
CA LEU A 109 -1.16 10.44 -5.23
C LEU A 109 -0.43 11.33 -4.22
N CYS A 110 -0.66 12.63 -4.24
CA CYS A 110 0.17 13.60 -3.52
C CYS A 110 -0.42 14.08 -2.19
N GLU A 111 -1.75 14.13 -2.07
CA GLU A 111 -2.44 14.82 -0.97
C GLU A 111 -3.14 13.85 -0.02
N LEU A 112 -3.55 12.68 -0.50
CA LEU A 112 -4.22 11.67 0.32
C LEU A 112 -3.23 10.62 0.82
N SER A 113 -2.97 10.61 2.13
CA SER A 113 -2.03 9.69 2.80
C SER A 113 -2.49 8.24 2.79
N ASP A 114 -3.80 8.04 2.84
CA ASP A 114 -4.44 6.74 2.97
C ASP A 114 -5.15 6.36 1.67
N PRO A 115 -5.15 5.07 1.27
CA PRO A 115 -5.88 4.63 0.10
C PRO A 115 -7.37 4.96 0.24
N VAL A 116 -7.94 5.59 -0.80
CA VAL A 116 -9.38 5.84 -0.89
C VAL A 116 -10.16 4.54 -1.16
N ALA A 117 -9.50 3.56 -1.79
CA ALA A 117 -10.04 2.23 -2.00
C ALA A 117 -9.73 1.34 -0.79
N VAL A 118 -10.71 1.15 0.07
CA VAL A 118 -10.77 0.00 0.98
C VAL A 118 -11.15 -1.25 0.19
N PRO A 119 -10.79 -2.47 0.67
CA PRO A 119 -11.29 -3.70 0.08
C PRO A 119 -12.81 -3.62 -0.07
N LEU A 120 -13.27 -3.75 -1.31
CA LEU A 120 -14.67 -3.64 -1.63
C LEU A 120 -15.35 -4.99 -1.37
N ASP A 121 -16.21 -5.06 -0.35
CA ASP A 121 -16.93 -6.28 0.02
C ASP A 121 -18.20 -6.52 -0.82
N LEU A 122 -18.76 -5.45 -1.42
CA LEU A 122 -20.15 -5.43 -1.92
C LEU A 122 -20.26 -5.18 -3.43
N ALA A 123 -19.38 -4.36 -3.99
CA ALA A 123 -19.39 -3.96 -5.40
C ALA A 123 -17.97 -3.61 -5.79
N ASP A 124 -17.48 -4.11 -6.92
CA ASP A 124 -16.13 -3.84 -7.36
C ASP A 124 -16.02 -2.54 -8.18
N ALA A 125 -14.82 -2.27 -8.71
CA ALA A 125 -14.58 -1.09 -9.52
C ALA A 125 -15.33 -1.13 -10.87
N GLU A 126 -15.64 -2.32 -11.41
CA GLU A 126 -16.41 -2.46 -12.63
C GLU A 126 -17.88 -2.09 -12.39
N ASP A 127 -18.45 -2.56 -11.28
CA ASP A 127 -19.80 -2.17 -10.86
C ASP A 127 -19.92 -0.65 -10.68
N ALA A 128 -18.91 -0.01 -10.09
CA ALA A 128 -18.87 1.44 -9.93
C ALA A 128 -18.79 2.16 -11.30
N LYS A 129 -17.95 1.67 -12.22
CA LYS A 129 -17.86 2.21 -13.59
C LYS A 129 -19.21 2.10 -14.32
N HIS A 130 -19.86 0.93 -14.26
CA HIS A 130 -21.17 0.70 -14.86
C HIS A 130 -22.22 1.72 -14.40
N VAL A 131 -22.27 1.99 -13.09
CA VAL A 131 -23.21 2.98 -12.52
C VAL A 131 -22.88 4.40 -12.97
N ILE A 132 -21.60 4.78 -13.01
CA ILE A 132 -21.17 6.09 -13.50
C ILE A 132 -21.55 6.28 -14.98
N ASP A 133 -21.42 5.24 -15.78
CA ASP A 133 -21.78 5.23 -17.20
C ASP A 133 -23.32 5.20 -17.43
N GLY A 134 -24.11 5.18 -16.36
CA GLY A 134 -25.57 5.23 -16.39
C GLY A 134 -26.24 3.86 -16.50
N PHE A 135 -25.49 2.78 -16.33
CA PHE A 135 -26.00 1.41 -16.30
C PHE A 135 -26.24 0.93 -14.86
N GLY A 136 -26.99 -0.17 -14.70
CA GLY A 136 -27.04 -0.87 -13.41
C GLY A 136 -25.71 -1.59 -13.11
N PRO A 137 -25.46 -1.99 -11.85
CA PRO A 137 -24.28 -2.79 -11.51
C PRO A 137 -24.24 -4.07 -12.36
N SER A 138 -23.04 -4.41 -12.81
CA SER A 138 -22.74 -5.56 -13.69
C SER A 138 -22.88 -6.90 -12.98
N SER A 139 -22.72 -6.94 -11.66
CA SER A 139 -22.80 -8.16 -10.88
C SER A 139 -24.23 -8.75 -10.84
N GLU A 140 -24.45 -9.84 -11.58
CA GLU A 140 -25.60 -10.76 -11.41
C GLU A 140 -25.59 -11.47 -10.04
N THR A 141 -24.52 -11.33 -9.26
CA THR A 141 -24.44 -11.85 -7.89
C THR A 141 -25.14 -10.84 -6.98
N GLY A 142 -26.48 -10.93 -6.96
CA GLY A 142 -27.33 -9.98 -6.27
C GLY A 142 -26.81 -9.61 -4.89
N VAL A 143 -26.57 -8.32 -4.69
CA VAL A 143 -26.31 -7.73 -3.37
C VAL A 143 -27.38 -8.25 -2.41
N ASP A 144 -26.97 -9.01 -1.39
CA ASP A 144 -27.90 -9.51 -0.37
C ASP A 144 -28.39 -8.31 0.45
N ILE A 145 -29.53 -7.76 0.03
CA ILE A 145 -30.18 -6.58 0.64
C ILE A 145 -30.46 -6.83 2.12
N GLU A 146 -30.77 -8.07 2.52
CA GLU A 146 -31.05 -8.41 3.92
C GLU A 146 -29.76 -8.45 4.75
N ALA A 147 -28.65 -8.96 4.20
CA ALA A 147 -27.34 -8.85 4.82
C ALA A 147 -26.87 -7.39 4.91
N LEU A 148 -27.09 -6.60 3.86
CA LEU A 148 -26.75 -5.18 3.83
C LEU A 148 -27.56 -4.39 4.86
N HIS A 149 -28.87 -4.63 4.93
CA HIS A 149 -29.76 -4.02 5.90
C HIS A 149 -29.32 -4.35 7.34
N ARG A 150 -29.02 -5.62 7.64
CA ARG A 150 -28.49 -6.03 8.96
C ARG A 150 -27.16 -5.36 9.29
N ARG A 151 -26.27 -5.22 8.31
CA ARG A 151 -24.97 -4.54 8.48
C ARG A 151 -25.16 -3.05 8.76
N LEU A 152 -26.04 -2.37 8.00
CA LEU A 152 -26.35 -0.96 8.20
C LEU A 152 -26.99 -0.69 9.56
N VAL A 153 -27.98 -1.48 9.98
CA VAL A 153 -28.60 -1.35 11.31
C VAL A 153 -27.57 -1.55 12.43
N ARG A 154 -26.62 -2.47 12.25
CA ARG A 154 -25.53 -2.68 13.23
C ARG A 154 -24.55 -1.50 13.27
N GLN A 155 -24.26 -0.89 12.12
CA GLN A 155 -23.29 0.19 11.99
C GLN A 155 -23.87 1.56 12.35
N PHE A 156 -25.18 1.74 12.15
CA PHE A 156 -25.95 2.97 12.37
C PHE A 156 -27.15 2.68 13.27
N PRO A 157 -26.93 2.55 14.59
CA PRO A 157 -28.01 2.26 15.52
C PRO A 157 -28.98 3.46 15.61
N PRO A 158 -30.26 3.22 15.92
CA PRO A 158 -31.30 4.25 15.86
C PRO A 158 -31.12 5.39 16.88
N GLU A 159 -30.24 5.22 17.88
CA GLU A 159 -29.90 6.29 18.81
C GLU A 159 -28.95 7.34 18.21
N ARG A 160 -28.32 7.05 17.06
CA ARG A 160 -27.44 8.00 16.37
C ARG A 160 -28.28 9.00 15.55
N PRO A 161 -28.03 10.32 15.66
CA PRO A 161 -28.69 11.31 14.82
C PRO A 161 -28.45 11.04 13.32
N LEU A 162 -29.44 11.40 12.50
CA LEU A 162 -29.39 11.18 11.05
C LEU A 162 -28.18 11.87 10.41
N TYR A 163 -27.85 13.10 10.82
CA TYR A 163 -26.74 13.85 10.26
C TYR A 163 -25.38 13.18 10.52
N GLU A 164 -25.10 12.72 11.75
CA GLU A 164 -23.88 11.96 12.06
C GLU A 164 -23.80 10.66 11.25
N SER A 165 -24.94 10.03 10.99
CA SER A 165 -25.00 8.82 10.17
C SER A 165 -24.68 9.11 8.71
N MET A 166 -25.17 10.23 8.17
CA MET A 166 -24.82 10.67 6.81
C MET A 166 -23.34 11.04 6.70
N ASP A 167 -22.81 11.77 7.67
CA ASP A 167 -21.41 12.15 7.72
C ASP A 167 -20.48 10.94 7.74
N LEU A 168 -20.80 9.93 8.55
CA LEU A 168 -20.06 8.68 8.55
C LEU A 168 -20.22 7.85 7.27
N LEU A 169 -21.38 7.91 6.61
CA LEU A 169 -21.65 7.13 5.39
C LEU A 169 -20.93 7.71 4.18
N PHE A 170 -20.87 9.05 4.09
CA PHE A 170 -20.26 9.77 2.97
C PHE A 170 -18.86 10.31 3.27
N GLY A 171 -18.37 10.13 4.50
CA GLY A 171 -17.10 10.71 4.95
C GLY A 171 -17.13 12.23 4.97
N THR A 172 -18.28 12.83 5.26
CA THR A 172 -18.50 14.28 5.28
C THR A 172 -18.53 14.82 6.71
N GLU A 173 -18.45 16.15 6.87
CA GLU A 173 -18.64 16.87 8.14
C GLU A 173 -19.73 17.95 7.95
N ILE A 174 -20.84 17.60 7.31
CA ILE A 174 -21.91 18.54 6.93
C ILE A 174 -22.85 18.83 8.11
N GLY A 175 -22.86 17.96 9.14
CA GLY A 175 -23.70 18.04 10.34
C GLY A 175 -23.34 19.14 11.34
#